data_AF-A0A521YES7-F1
#
_entry.id   AF-A0A521YES7-F1
#
_cell.length_a   1.000
_cell.length_b   1.000
_cell.length_c   1.000
_cell.angle_alpha   90.00
_cell.angle_beta   90.00
_cell.angle_gamma   90.00
#
_symmetry.space_group_name_H-M   'P 1'
#
loop_
_entity.id
_entity.type
_entity.pdbx_description
1 polymer ?
#
loop_
_entity_poly.entity_id
_entity_poly.type
_entity_poly.pdbx_seq_one_letter_code
_entity_poly.pdbx_strand_id
1 'polypeptide(L)' 'MVDLATSRPRRLPAAPADAPADRIELSSEGRSLAGVDDLTRARRVAELRARIDAGAYTVDAATLARRLSELGEA' A
#
# COMPACT_ATOMS: atom_id res chain seq x y z
N MET A 1 3.54 -34.92 -39.53
CA MET A 1 4.48 -33.83 -39.84
C MET A 1 3.90 -32.58 -39.21
N VAL A 2 4.33 -32.26 -37.99
CA VAL A 2 3.75 -31.17 -37.17
C VAL A 2 4.68 -29.98 -37.29
N ASP A 3 4.18 -28.89 -37.87
CA ASP A 3 4.96 -27.68 -38.07
C ASP A 3 4.98 -26.86 -36.76
N LEU A 4 6.18 -26.72 -36.17
CA LEU A 4 6.43 -25.87 -35.01
C LEU A 4 6.45 -24.41 -35.49
N ALA A 5 5.26 -23.85 -35.72
CA ALA A 5 5.12 -22.41 -35.94
C ALA A 5 5.39 -21.67 -34.62
N THR A 6 6.57 -21.07 -34.59
CA THR A 6 7.13 -20.19 -33.57
C THR A 6 6.07 -19.24 -32.97
N SER A 7 5.74 -19.43 -31.69
CA SER A 7 4.87 -18.49 -30.95
C SER A 7 5.62 -17.17 -30.78
N ARG A 8 5.40 -16.22 -31.70
CA ARG A 8 5.89 -14.85 -31.52
C ARG A 8 5.06 -14.20 -30.41
N PRO A 9 5.67 -13.60 -29.38
CA PRO A 9 4.92 -12.82 -28.40
C PRO A 9 4.20 -11.70 -29.16
N ARG A 10 2.87 -11.70 -29.10
CA ARG A 10 2.04 -10.63 -29.65
C ARG A 10 2.43 -9.35 -28.91
N ARG A 11 3.29 -8.55 -29.52
CA ARG A 11 3.70 -7.25 -28.97
C ARG A 11 2.45 -6.38 -28.95
N LEU A 12 1.84 -6.23 -27.77
CA LEU A 12 0.80 -5.24 -27.56
C LEU A 12 1.40 -3.88 -27.95
N PRO A 13 0.70 -3.06 -28.76
CA PRO A 13 1.18 -1.72 -29.03
C PRO A 13 1.36 -1.01 -27.68
N ALA A 14 2.52 -0.37 -27.50
CA ALA A 14 2.69 0.53 -26.37
C ALA A 14 1.57 1.56 -26.45
N ALA A 15 0.77 1.68 -25.38
CA ALA A 15 -0.26 2.71 -25.32
C ALA A 15 0.41 4.06 -25.63
N PRO A 16 -0.21 4.92 -26.46
CA PRO A 16 0.32 6.25 -26.69
C PRO A 16 0.49 6.94 -25.34
N ALA A 17 1.61 7.63 -25.14
CA ALA A 17 1.94 8.29 -23.87
C ALA A 17 0.87 9.32 -23.43
N ASP A 18 -0.02 9.70 -24.34
CA ASP A 18 -1.14 10.63 -24.16
C ASP A 18 -2.52 9.95 -24.18
N ALA A 19 -2.62 8.65 -23.91
CA ALA A 19 -3.92 8.02 -23.70
C ALA A 19 -4.62 8.74 -22.52
N PRO A 20 -5.86 9.25 -22.68
CA PRO A 20 -6.56 9.95 -21.62
C PRO A 20 -6.69 9.01 -20.42
N ALA A 21 -6.07 9.36 -19.31
CA ALA A 21 -6.22 8.66 -18.06
C ALA A 21 -7.57 9.05 -17.45
N ASP A 22 -8.41 8.07 -17.14
CA ASP A 22 -9.64 8.30 -16.39
C ASP A 22 -9.27 8.89 -15.02
N ARG A 23 -9.68 10.14 -14.78
CA ARG A 23 -9.46 10.82 -13.51
C ARG A 23 -10.65 10.57 -12.60
N ILE A 24 -10.45 9.78 -11.55
CA ILE A 24 -11.46 9.60 -10.51
C ILE A 24 -11.25 10.69 -9.45
N GLU A 25 -12.24 11.56 -9.31
CA GLU A 25 -12.26 12.55 -8.24
C GLU A 25 -12.78 11.93 -6.94
N LEU A 26 -12.10 12.21 -5.83
CA LEU A 26 -12.59 11.82 -4.51
C LEU A 26 -13.81 12.67 -4.14
N SER A 27 -14.86 12.00 -3.65
CA SER A 27 -16.02 12.67 -3.08
C SER A 27 -15.60 13.60 -1.93
N SER A 28 -16.45 14.57 -1.59
CA SER A 28 -16.24 15.44 -0.41
C SER A 28 -16.07 14.62 0.88
N GLU A 29 -16.81 13.52 1.00
CA GLU A 29 -16.68 12.57 2.11
C GLU A 29 -15.32 11.84 2.08
N GLY A 30 -14.90 11.34 0.93
CA GLY A 30 -13.58 10.69 0.77
C GLY A 30 -12.41 11.62 1.10
N ARG A 31 -12.50 12.89 0.69
CA ARG A 31 -11.49 13.92 1.06
C ARG A 31 -11.48 14.22 2.55
N SER A 32 -12.65 14.25 3.18
CA SER A 32 -12.77 14.49 4.63
C SER A 32 -12.18 13.32 5.43
N LEU A 33 -12.47 12.07 5.03
CA LEU A 33 -11.92 10.87 5.65
C LEU A 33 -10.40 10.77 5.51
N ALA A 34 -9.84 11.18 4.37
CA ALA A 34 -8.40 11.19 4.15
C ALA A 34 -7.65 12.08 5.16
N GLY A 35 -8.17 13.27 5.48
CA GLY A 35 -7.53 14.17 6.45
C GLY A 35 -7.73 13.79 7.92
N VAL A 36 -8.77 13.02 8.24
CA VAL A 36 -9.02 12.52 9.61
C VAL A 36 -7.98 11.46 10.00
N ASP A 37 -7.48 10.68 9.03
CA ASP A 37 -6.42 9.69 9.29
C ASP A 37 -5.12 10.37 9.73
N ASP A 38 -4.75 11.51 9.13
CA ASP A 38 -3.48 12.18 9.42
C ASP A 38 -3.39 12.74 10.84
N LEU A 39 -4.45 13.39 11.34
CA LEU A 39 -4.49 13.88 12.73
C LEU A 39 -4.49 12.73 13.74
N THR A 40 -5.25 11.67 13.44
CA THR A 40 -5.32 10.48 14.30
C THR A 40 -3.97 9.76 14.33
N ARG A 41 -3.33 9.64 13.18
CA ARG A 41 -1.97 9.10 13.02
C ARG A 41 -0.96 9.92 13.79
N ALA A 42 -0.97 11.25 13.64
CA ALA A 42 -0.03 12.14 14.34
C ALA A 42 -0.14 11.99 15.87
N ARG A 43 -1.36 11.94 16.41
CA ARG A 43 -1.60 11.70 17.85
C ARG A 43 -1.05 10.36 18.31
N ARG A 44 -1.33 9.30 17.54
CA ARG A 44 -0.86 7.95 17.86
C ARG A 44 0.67 7.84 17.82
N VAL A 45 1.31 8.51 16.88
CA VAL A 45 2.78 8.59 16.80
C VAL A 45 3.35 9.32 18.01
N ALA A 46 2.76 10.45 18.40
CA ALA A 46 3.20 11.20 19.58
C ALA A 46 3.08 10.37 20.87
N GLU A 47 1.97 9.67 21.05
CA GLU A 47 1.76 8.78 22.21
C GLU A 47 2.78 7.63 22.24
N LEU A 48 2.98 6.95 21.10
CA LEU A 48 3.98 5.88 20.98
C LEU A 48 5.38 6.37 21.31
N ARG A 49 5.75 7.56 20.81
CA ARG A 49 7.05 8.16 21.07
C ARG A 49 7.25 8.45 22.56
N ALA A 50 6.25 9.05 23.22
CA ALA A 50 6.28 9.28 24.65
C ALA A 50 6.45 7.97 25.46
N ARG A 51 5.77 6.89 25.05
CA ARG A 51 5.91 5.57 25.68
C ARG A 51 7.30 4.95 25.49
N ILE A 52 7.90 5.13 24.31
CA ILE A 52 9.26 4.68 24.01
C ILE A 52 10.28 5.45 24.86
N ASP A 53 10.18 6.78 24.88
CA ASP A 53 11.07 7.66 25.64
C ASP A 53 10.99 7.40 27.16
N ALA A 54 9.80 7.03 27.65
CA ALA A 54 9.58 6.61 29.03
C ALA A 54 10.05 5.17 29.35
N GLY A 55 10.53 4.40 28.36
CA GLY A 55 10.89 2.99 28.52
C GLY A 55 9.70 2.06 28.79
N ALA A 56 8.47 2.53 28.58
CA ALA A 56 7.21 1.81 28.84
C ALA A 56 6.63 1.15 27.58
N TYR A 57 7.38 1.16 26.48
CA TYR A 57 7.00 0.49 25.23
C TYR A 57 7.68 -0.87 25.14
N THR A 58 6.87 -1.93 25.09
CA THR A 58 7.33 -3.30 24.91
C THR A 58 6.71 -3.90 23.66
N VAL A 59 7.51 -4.69 22.95
CA VAL A 59 7.07 -5.43 21.77
C VAL A 59 6.96 -6.89 22.15
N ASP A 60 5.75 -7.44 22.03
CA ASP A 60 5.51 -8.86 22.19
C ASP A 60 6.00 -9.63 20.94
N ALA A 61 6.82 -10.65 21.17
CA ALA A 61 7.45 -11.43 20.11
C ALA A 61 6.42 -12.19 19.25
N ALA A 62 5.36 -12.73 19.87
CA ALA A 62 4.32 -13.46 19.14
C ALA A 62 3.52 -12.52 18.23
N THR A 63 3.19 -11.33 18.73
CA THR A 63 2.52 -10.28 17.97
C THR A 63 3.39 -9.80 16.81
N LEU A 64 4.69 -9.61 17.02
CA LEU A 64 5.63 -9.22 15.97
C LEU A 64 5.72 -10.29 14.87
N ALA A 65 5.88 -11.56 15.27
CA ALA A 65 5.96 -12.68 14.32
C ALA A 65 4.71 -12.76 13.45
N ARG A 66 3.51 -12.66 14.04
CA ARG A 66 2.25 -12.64 13.29
C ARG A 66 2.20 -11.51 12.27
N ARG A 67 2.58 -10.28 12.67
CA ARG A 67 2.57 -9.13 11.74
C ARG A 67 3.56 -9.30 10.59
N LEU A 68 4.73 -9.86 10.87
CA LEU A 68 5.71 -10.15 9.83
C LEU A 68 5.19 -11.20 8.84
N SER A 69 4.45 -12.21 9.32
CA SER A 69 3.78 -13.18 8.44
C SER A 69 2.69 -12.55 7.58
N GLU A 70 1.88 -11.63 8.13
CA GLU A 70 0.86 -10.88 7.38
C GLU A 70 1.47 -9.95 6.30
N LEU A 71 2.69 -9.45 6.53
CA LEU A 71 3.45 -8.64 5.58
C LEU A 71 4.20 -9.48 4.52
N GLY A 72 4.33 -10.80 4.72
CA GLY A 72 5.22 -11.68 3.98
C GLY A 72 4.62 -12.47 2.81
N GLU A 73 3.39 -12.16 2.39
CA GLU A 73 2.74 -12.71 1.18
C GLU A 73 2.18 -11.55 0.32
N ALA A 74 3.08 -10.70 -0.18
CA ALA A 74 2.78 -9.65 -1.17
C ALA A 74 3.78 -9.68 -2.32
#